data_AF-A0A178M171-F1
#
_entry.id   AF-A0A178M171-F1
#
_cell.length_a   1.000
_cell.length_b   1.000
_cell.length_c   1.000
_cell.angle_alpha   90.00
_cell.angle_beta   90.00
_cell.angle_gamma   90.00
#
_symmetry.space_group_name_H-M   'P 1'
#
loop_
_entity.id
_entity.type
_entity.pdbx_description
1 polymer ?
#
loop_
_entity_poly.entity_id
_entity_poly.type
_entity_poly.pdbx_seq_one_letter_code
_entity_poly.pdbx_strand_id
1 'polypeptide(L)'
;MTAQSDNDRLDNVAPGDLITLAVPDLGDQPGEYKVVHIDSRDDASGTTMIVTLEGDDGETCDIELPADTIVVRTLESKWESPQSPTRRDGDGQV
;
A
#
# COMPACT_ATOMS: atom_id res chain seq x y z
N MET A 1 -6.05 19.06 -4.95
CA MET A 1 -6.74 17.80 -4.66
C MET A 1 -6.23 17.36 -3.29
N THR A 2 -7.10 17.19 -2.30
CA THR A 2 -6.69 16.79 -0.95
C THR A 2 -6.48 15.28 -0.94
N ALA A 3 -5.29 14.80 -0.63
CA ALA A 3 -5.07 13.39 -0.35
C ALA A 3 -6.05 13.00 0.78
N GLN A 4 -6.94 12.04 0.52
CA GLN A 4 -7.85 11.54 1.54
C GLN A 4 -7.11 10.47 2.32
N SER A 5 -6.69 10.83 3.52
CA SER A 5 -6.18 9.89 4.51
C SER A 5 -7.37 9.24 5.21
N ASP A 6 -7.50 7.92 5.11
CA ASP A 6 -8.56 7.13 5.72
C ASP A 6 -7.97 6.12 6.71
N ASN A 7 -8.64 5.91 7.85
CA ASN A 7 -8.20 4.91 8.82
C ASN A 7 -8.78 3.57 8.39
N ASP A 8 -7.90 2.68 7.98
CA ASP A 8 -8.29 1.41 7.39
C ASP A 8 -7.53 0.27 8.07
N ARG A 9 -8.03 -0.95 7.91
CA ARG A 9 -7.35 -2.12 8.47
C ARG A 9 -6.19 -2.52 7.58
N LEU A 10 -5.14 -3.04 8.20
CA LEU A 10 -3.99 -3.56 7.50
C LEU A 10 -4.38 -4.65 6.48
N ASP A 11 -5.45 -5.41 6.74
CA ASP A 11 -5.98 -6.43 5.82
C ASP A 11 -6.52 -5.89 4.49
N ASN A 12 -6.92 -4.62 4.46
CA ASN A 12 -7.49 -3.97 3.27
C ASN A 12 -6.49 -3.03 2.58
N VAL A 13 -5.22 -3.05 3.03
CA VAL A 13 -4.09 -2.43 2.34
C VAL A 13 -3.62 -3.33 1.18
N ALA A 14 -3.16 -2.71 0.09
CA ALA A 14 -2.65 -3.41 -1.08
C ALA A 14 -1.21 -2.99 -1.39
N PRO A 15 -0.41 -3.84 -2.08
CA PRO A 15 0.89 -3.42 -2.57
C PRO A 15 0.75 -2.27 -3.56
N GLY A 16 1.56 -1.23 -3.37
CA GLY A 16 1.56 0.04 -4.09
C GLY A 16 0.81 1.17 -3.37
N ASP A 17 0.23 0.91 -2.20
CA ASP A 17 -0.48 1.88 -1.37
C ASP A 17 0.48 2.57 -0.40
N LEU A 18 0.24 3.86 -0.11
CA LEU A 18 0.99 4.59 0.92
C LEU A 18 0.24 4.53 2.24
N ILE A 19 0.92 4.05 3.28
CA ILE A 19 0.37 4.01 4.63
C ILE A 19 1.23 4.82 5.59
N THR A 20 0.58 5.44 6.56
CA THR A 20 1.21 6.11 7.68
C THR A 20 1.05 5.24 8.93
N LEU A 21 2.19 4.83 9.49
CA LEU A 21 2.26 3.96 10.66
C LEU A 21 3.42 4.40 11.56
N ALA A 22 3.22 4.36 12.88
CA ALA A 22 4.31 4.45 13.85
C ALA A 22 4.98 3.08 13.97
N VAL A 23 6.11 2.90 13.28
CA VAL A 23 6.92 1.68 13.36
C VAL A 23 7.84 1.80 14.57
N PRO A 24 7.67 0.99 15.63
CA PRO A 24 8.46 1.13 16.86
C PRO A 24 9.97 0.94 16.62
N ASP A 25 10.36 0.26 15.54
CA ASP A 25 11.75 0.04 15.16
C ASP A 25 12.41 1.29 14.52
N LEU A 26 11.63 2.12 13.81
CA LEU A 26 12.10 3.30 13.08
C LEU A 26 11.92 4.61 13.87
N GLY A 27 11.02 4.63 14.86
CA GLY A 27 10.84 5.75 15.77
C GLY A 27 9.42 5.89 16.33
N ASP A 28 9.26 6.76 17.32
CA ASP A 28 7.95 7.06 17.94
C ASP A 28 7.02 7.87 17.01
N GLN A 29 7.58 8.45 15.93
CA GLN A 29 6.81 9.27 15.00
C GLN A 29 6.21 8.41 13.88
N PRO A 30 4.94 8.65 13.51
CA PRO A 30 4.35 8.02 12.34
C PRO A 30 5.09 8.47 11.07
N GLY A 31 5.65 7.50 10.35
CA GLY A 31 6.26 7.70 9.04
C GLY A 31 5.31 7.28 7.93
N GLU A 32 5.48 7.88 6.74
CA GLU A 32 4.78 7.46 5.53
C GLU A 32 5.65 6.45 4.78
N TYR A 33 5.05 5.31 4.43
CA TYR A 33 5.76 4.21 3.78
C TYR A 33 4.92 3.62 2.65
N LYS A 34 5.58 3.23 1.56
CA LYS A 34 4.94 2.52 0.46
C LYS A 34 4.94 1.03 0.72
N VAL A 35 3.79 0.41 0.61
CA VAL A 35 3.67 -1.03 0.76
C VAL A 35 4.18 -1.71 -0.52
N VAL A 36 5.25 -2.48 -0.44
CA VAL A 36 5.81 -3.19 -1.62
C VAL A 36 5.45 -4.66 -1.62
N HIS A 37 5.22 -5.25 -0.45
CA HIS A 37 4.84 -6.65 -0.30
C HIS A 37 3.93 -6.82 0.91
N ILE A 38 2.99 -7.75 0.79
CA ILE A 38 2.10 -8.14 1.88
C ILE A 38 2.05 -9.67 1.86
N ASP A 39 2.38 -10.27 3.00
CA ASP A 39 2.18 -11.69 3.28
C ASP A 39 1.26 -11.83 4.49
N SER A 40 0.45 -12.88 4.52
CA SER A 40 -0.50 -13.13 5.60
C SER A 40 -0.34 -14.56 6.08
N ARG A 41 -0.10 -14.71 7.37
CA ARG A 41 0.03 -15.97 8.08
C ARG A 41 -1.17 -16.16 8.98
N ASP A 42 -1.97 -17.18 8.67
CA ASP A 42 -3.04 -17.64 9.54
C ASP A 42 -2.48 -18.61 10.58
N ASP A 43 -2.73 -18.33 11.86
CA ASP A 43 -2.32 -19.15 12.98
C ASP A 43 -3.46 -19.32 14.00
N ALA A 44 -3.27 -20.20 14.98
CA ALA A 44 -4.31 -20.53 15.96
C ALA A 44 -4.75 -19.33 16.84
N SER A 45 -3.98 -18.24 16.86
CA SER A 45 -4.26 -17.02 17.63
C SER A 45 -4.86 -15.89 16.76
N GLY A 46 -4.85 -16.03 15.44
CA GLY A 46 -5.40 -15.06 14.50
C GLY A 46 -4.61 -14.98 13.19
N THR A 47 -4.86 -13.92 12.42
CA THR A 47 -4.13 -13.63 11.18
C THR A 47 -3.06 -12.58 11.46
N THR A 48 -1.81 -12.98 11.31
CA THR A 48 -0.63 -12.11 11.36
C THR A 48 -0.26 -11.70 9.94
N MET A 49 -0.07 -10.42 9.68
CA MET A 49 0.36 -9.91 8.39
C MET A 49 1.81 -9.44 8.46
N ILE A 50 2.63 -9.90 7.52
CA ILE A 50 3.99 -9.43 7.32
C ILE A 50 3.95 -8.45 6.15
N VAL A 51 4.18 -7.18 6.43
CA VAL A 51 4.14 -6.12 5.43
C VAL A 51 5.55 -5.60 5.21
N THR A 52 5.99 -5.59 3.95
CA THR A 52 7.24 -4.94 3.57
C THR A 52 6.93 -3.52 3.11
N LEU A 53 7.51 -2.57 3.81
CA LEU A 53 7.36 -1.14 3.63
C LEU A 53 8.63 -0.57 3.01
N GLU A 54 8.50 0.34 2.06
CA GLU A 54 9.60 1.11 1.45
C GLU A 54 9.48 2.58 1.88
N GLY A 55 10.54 3.10 2.51
CA GLY A 55 10.66 4.51 2.87
C GLY A 55 11.11 5.40 1.70
N ASP A 56 11.13 6.72 1.92
CA ASP A 56 11.49 7.72 0.89
C ASP A 56 12.92 7.57 0.33
N ASP A 57 13.85 7.03 1.13
CA ASP A 57 15.23 6.74 0.69
C ASP A 57 15.31 5.47 -0.21
N GLY A 58 14.21 4.74 -0.37
CA GLY A 58 14.17 3.43 -1.03
C GLY A 58 14.60 2.27 -0.11
N GLU A 59 14.75 2.54 1.19
CA GLU A 59 15.00 1.54 2.21
C GLU A 59 13.74 0.70 2.47
N THR A 60 13.89 -0.63 2.50
CA THR A 60 12.78 -1.55 2.76
C THR A 60 12.86 -2.18 4.15
N CYS A 61 11.77 -2.15 4.90
CA CYS A 61 11.64 -2.77 6.21
C CYS A 61 10.44 -3.73 6.23
N ASP A 62 10.65 -4.94 6.74
CA ASP A 62 9.57 -5.88 7.06
C ASP A 62 9.03 -5.65 8.48
N ILE A 63 7.72 -5.63 8.61
CA ILE A 63 7.04 -5.53 9.90
C ILE A 63 5.95 -6.59 10.03
N GLU A 64 5.87 -7.20 11.21
CA GLU A 64 4.86 -8.19 11.54
C GLU A 64 3.80 -7.56 12.44
N LEU A 65 2.56 -7.50 11.97
CA LEU A 65 1.45 -6.86 12.65
C LEU A 65 0.18 -7.70 12.54
N PRO A 66 -0.73 -7.66 13.54
CA PRO A 66 -2.02 -8.32 13.40
C PRO A 66 -2.84 -7.67 12.27
N ALA A 67 -3.63 -8.46 11.54
CA ALA A 67 -4.44 -7.99 10.42
C ALA A 67 -5.46 -6.89 10.81
N ASP A 68 -5.92 -6.89 12.06
CA ASP A 68 -6.83 -5.88 12.63
C ASP A 68 -6.12 -4.55 12.99
N THR A 69 -4.82 -4.43 12.73
CA THR A 69 -4.08 -3.18 12.98
C THR A 69 -4.68 -2.05 12.15
N ILE A 70 -5.02 -0.95 12.82
CA ILE A 70 -5.52 0.25 12.15
C ILE A 70 -4.32 1.05 11.66
N VAL A 71 -4.28 1.30 10.36
CA VAL A 71 -3.29 2.14 9.69
C VAL A 71 -3.97 3.30 8.98
N VAL A 72 -3.25 4.40 8.81
CA VAL A 72 -3.77 5.52 8.02
C VAL A 72 -3.32 5.33 6.60
N ARG A 73 -4.23 4.94 5.72
CA ARG A 73 -3.96 4.84 4.29
C ARG A 73 -4.08 6.22 3.66
N THR A 74 -3.02 6.69 3.03
CA THR A 74 -3.07 7.84 2.14
C THR A 74 -3.28 7.30 0.73
N LEU A 75 -4.49 7.45 0.20
CA LEU A 75 -4.75 7.11 -1.19
C LEU A 75 -3.98 8.11 -2.06
N GLU A 76 -2.74 7.76 -2.45
CA GLU A 76 -2.16 8.43 -3.61
C GLU A 76 -3.11 8.13 -4.76
N SER A 77 -3.74 9.20 -5.21
CA SER A 77 -4.66 9.23 -6.36
C SER A 77 -4.21 8.16 -7.32
N LYS A 78 -5.08 7.14 -7.48
CA LYS A 78 -5.07 6.10 -8.50
C LYS A 78 -3.76 6.12 -9.26
N TRP A 79 -2.90 5.12 -9.13
CA TRP A 79 -1.96 4.81 -10.20
C TRP A 79 -2.69 4.98 -11.53
N GLU A 80 -2.57 6.16 -12.13
CA GLU A 80 -3.19 6.54 -13.37
C GLU A 80 -2.24 5.85 -14.32
N SER A 81 -2.43 4.53 -14.48
CA SER A 81 -2.06 3.89 -15.71
C SER A 81 -2.60 4.83 -16.78
N PRO A 82 -1.76 5.49 -17.59
CA PRO A 82 -2.27 5.96 -18.84
C PRO A 82 -2.66 4.66 -19.53
N GLN A 83 -3.93 4.26 -19.44
CA GLN A 83 -4.48 3.30 -20.36
C GLN A 83 -4.13 3.89 -21.72
N SER A 84 -3.11 3.31 -22.35
CA SER A 84 -2.69 3.73 -23.68
C SER A 84 -3.96 3.69 -24.50
N PRO A 85 -4.44 4.81 -25.06
CA PRO A 85 -5.62 4.78 -25.88
C PRO A 85 -5.26 3.83 -27.01
N THR A 86 -5.81 2.62 -26.97
CA THR A 86 -5.60 1.66 -28.03
C THR A 86 -6.33 2.26 -29.21
N ARG A 87 -5.58 2.97 -30.05
CA ARG A 87 -6.09 3.49 -31.32
C ARG A 87 -6.48 2.28 -32.14
N ARG A 88 -7.74 1.87 -32.02
CA ARG A 88 -8.41 1.02 -33.01
C ARG A 88 -8.70 1.92 -34.20
N ASP A 89 -7.67 2.22 -35.00
CA ASP A 89 -7.93 2.67 -36.37
C ASP A 89 -8.05 1.40 -37.20
N GLY A 90 -9.25 0.83 -37.14
CA GLY A 90 -9.75 -0.03 -38.20
C GLY A 90 -10.60 0.86 -39.09
N ASP A 91 -9.98 1.61 -39.99
CA ASP A 91 -10.67 2.23 -41.12
C ASP A 91 -10.15 1.57 -42.39
N GLY A 92 -11.09 0.96 -43.13
CA GLY A 92 -10.81 0.23 -44.34
C GLY A 92 -10.51 1.16 -45.52
N GLN A 93 -9.51 0.79 -46.31
CA GLN A 93 -9.26 1.29 -47.67
C GLN A 93 -8.21 0.36 -48.28
N VAL A 94 -8.28 -0.22 -49.49
CA VAL A 94 -9.12 -0.15 -50.69
C VAL A 94 -8.91 -1.44 -51.47
#